data_AF-A0A178E2C4-F1
#
_entry.id   AF-A0A178E2C4-F1
#
_cell.length_a   1.000
_cell.length_b   1.000
_cell.length_c   1.000
_cell.angle_alpha   90.00
_cell.angle_beta   90.00
_cell.angle_gamma   90.00
#
_symmetry.space_group_name_H-M   'P 1'
#
loop_
_entity.id
_entity.type
_entity.pdbx_description
1 polymer ?
#
loop_
_entity_poly.entity_id
_entity_poly.type
_entity_poly.pdbx_seq_one_letter_code
_entity_poly.pdbx_strand_id
1 'polypeptide(L)'
;MYCQGSESGVRDWVSTVQRLRYKDFQLVKKPAAKTSEGPGNGASVAYGRLEEVESVKEFGARMEGFGVRGWWRKGMGYVADE
;
A
#
# COMPACT_ATOMS: atom_id res chain seq x y z
N MET A 1 6.38 -1.75 0.32
CA MET A 1 5.84 -1.52 -1.04
C MET A 1 4.32 -1.58 -0.97
N TYR A 2 3.60 -0.62 -1.56
CA TYR A 2 2.13 -0.59 -1.63
C TYR A 2 1.71 -0.81 -3.09
N CYS A 3 0.69 -1.64 -3.33
CA CYS A 3 0.17 -1.93 -4.66
C CYS A 3 -1.35 -1.74 -4.65
N GLN A 4 -1.87 -1.05 -5.67
CA GLN A 4 -3.28 -0.84 -5.90
C GLN A 4 -3.61 -1.39 -7.30
N GLY A 5 -4.76 -2.04 -7.44
CA GLY A 5 -5.24 -2.61 -8.71
C GLY A 5 -6.46 -3.49 -8.49
N SER A 6 -6.94 -4.17 -9.55
CA SER A 6 -7.92 -5.25 -9.40
C SER A 6 -7.34 -6.39 -8.56
N GLU A 7 -8.19 -7.15 -7.87
CA GLU A 7 -7.73 -8.27 -7.03
C GLU A 7 -6.85 -9.26 -7.81
N SER A 8 -7.27 -9.64 -9.02
CA SER A 8 -6.49 -10.50 -9.91
C SER A 8 -5.14 -9.88 -10.27
N GLY A 9 -5.12 -8.59 -10.62
CA GLY A 9 -3.89 -7.89 -10.99
C GLY A 9 -2.91 -7.75 -9.83
N VAL A 10 -3.41 -7.44 -8.62
CA VAL A 10 -2.59 -7.38 -7.40
C VAL A 10 -2.02 -8.76 -7.09
N ARG A 11 -2.83 -9.83 -7.18
CA ARG A 11 -2.39 -11.20 -6.92
C ARG A 11 -1.30 -11.67 -7.88
N ASP A 12 -1.44 -11.41 -9.18
CA ASP A 12 -0.45 -11.78 -10.20
C ASP A 12 0.85 -10.99 -10.04
N TRP A 13 0.75 -9.69 -9.72
CA TRP A 13 1.90 -8.86 -9.43
C TRP A 13 2.65 -9.33 -8.17
N VAL A 14 1.94 -9.66 -7.09
CA VAL A 14 2.54 -10.23 -5.86
C VAL A 14 3.25 -11.55 -6.16
N SER A 15 2.61 -12.44 -6.92
CA SER A 15 3.23 -13.72 -7.36
C SER A 15 4.51 -13.49 -8.15
N THR A 16 4.53 -12.48 -9.02
CA THR A 16 5.71 -12.09 -9.79
C THR A 16 6.82 -11.55 -8.89
N VAL A 17 6.49 -10.64 -7.96
CA VAL A 17 7.45 -10.08 -7.00
C VAL A 17 8.01 -11.15 -6.05
N GLN A 18 7.20 -12.09 -5.59
CA GLN A 18 7.65 -13.23 -4.79
C GLN A 18 8.65 -14.13 -5.54
N ARG A 19 8.56 -14.18 -6.86
CA ARG A 19 9.49 -14.93 -7.72
C ARG A 19 10.76 -14.14 -8.04
N LEU A 20 10.76 -12.82 -7.88
CA LEU A 20 12.00 -12.06 -7.89
C LEU A 20 12.78 -12.49 -6.65
N ARG A 21 13.98 -13.06 -6.84
CA ARG A 21 14.90 -13.40 -5.75
C ARG A 21 15.54 -12.14 -5.15
N TYR A 22 14.74 -11.15 -4.78
CA TYR A 22 15.19 -10.18 -3.79
C TYR A 22 15.35 -10.94 -2.48
N LYS A 23 16.58 -11.02 -2.00
CA LYS A 23 16.90 -11.58 -0.70
C LYS A 23 16.05 -10.84 0.34
N ASP A 24 15.15 -11.56 1.00
CA ASP A 24 14.38 -11.11 2.17
C ASP A 24 13.42 -9.91 1.95
N PHE A 25 12.64 -9.90 0.87
CA PHE A 25 11.55 -8.94 0.75
C PHE A 25 10.47 -9.21 1.81
N GLN A 26 10.35 -8.31 2.80
CA GLN A 26 9.29 -8.35 3.81
C GLN A 26 8.24 -7.26 3.54
N LEU A 27 6.99 -7.68 3.40
CA LEU A 27 5.85 -6.77 3.38
C LEU A 27 5.42 -6.44 4.81
N VAL A 28 5.36 -5.14 5.12
CA VAL A 28 4.86 -4.63 6.40
C VAL A 28 3.41 -5.05 6.65
N LYS A 29 2.57 -5.10 5.61
CA LYS A 29 1.20 -5.65 5.67
C LYS A 29 0.88 -6.38 4.38
N LYS A 30 0.08 -7.45 4.47
CA LYS A 30 -0.41 -8.17 3.29
C LYS A 30 -1.27 -7.26 2.41
N PRO A 31 -1.19 -7.39 1.07
CA PRO A 31 -2.07 -6.68 0.15
C PRO A 31 -3.54 -7.01 0.45
N ALA A 32 -4.41 -6.01 0.34
CA ALA A 32 -5.85 -6.14 0.56
C ALA A 32 -6.61 -5.25 -0.42
N ALA A 33 -7.89 -5.55 -0.64
CA ALA A 33 -8.76 -4.71 -1.46
C ALA A 33 -8.82 -3.29 -0.87
N LYS A 34 -8.70 -2.28 -1.74
CA LYS A 34 -8.76 -0.88 -1.31
C LYS A 34 -10.17 -0.58 -0.80
N THR A 35 -10.28 -0.30 0.49
CA THR A 35 -11.49 0.25 1.11
C THR A 35 -11.24 1.74 1.32
N SER A 36 -11.95 2.61 0.61
CA SER A 36 -11.77 4.07 0.75
C SER A 36 -12.42 4.54 2.05
N GLU A 37 -11.63 5.10 2.96
CA GLU A 37 -12.09 5.50 4.30
C GLU A 37 -12.70 6.91 4.37
N GLY A 38 -13.08 7.51 3.24
CA GLY A 38 -13.74 8.82 3.21
C GLY A 38 -13.80 9.43 1.79
N PRO A 39 -14.20 10.71 1.67
CA PRO A 39 -14.14 11.46 0.42
C PRO A 39 -12.70 11.90 0.12
N GLY A 40 -11.75 10.98 0.31
CA GLY A 40 -10.40 11.18 -0.19
C GLY A 40 -10.53 11.43 -1.68
N ASN A 41 -9.95 12.54 -2.16
CA ASN A 41 -9.85 12.79 -3.59
C ASN A 41 -9.43 11.47 -4.21
N GLY A 42 -10.28 10.88 -5.05
CA GLY A 42 -10.00 9.68 -5.82
C GLY A 42 -8.94 10.00 -6.87
N ALA A 43 -7.81 10.56 -6.42
CA ALA A 43 -6.62 10.78 -7.20
C ALA A 43 -6.28 9.42 -7.76
N SER A 44 -6.63 9.26 -9.03
CA SER A 44 -6.25 8.14 -9.85
C SER A 44 -4.74 8.02 -9.71
N VAL A 45 -4.29 7.07 -8.90
CA VAL A 45 -2.88 6.75 -8.79
C VAL A 45 -2.51 6.20 -10.17
N ALA A 46 -1.71 6.95 -10.91
CA ALA A 46 -1.17 6.48 -12.17
C ALA A 46 -0.42 5.17 -11.90
N TYR A 47 -0.94 4.06 -12.42
CA TYR A 47 -0.33 2.75 -12.24
C TYR A 47 1.12 2.78 -12.75
N GLY A 48 2.01 2.03 -12.10
CA GLY A 48 3.42 1.96 -12.47
C GLY A 48 4.29 3.13 -11.98
N ARG A 49 3.76 4.02 -11.14
CA ARG A 49 4.55 5.10 -10.54
C ARG A 49 5.28 4.63 -9.28
N LEU A 50 6.60 4.79 -9.27
CA LEU A 50 7.46 4.63 -8.09
C LEU A 50 7.87 6.02 -7.61
N GLU A 51 7.66 6.33 -6.34
CA GLU A 51 8.10 7.58 -5.74
C GLU A 51 8.89 7.30 -4.47
N GLU A 52 10.01 8.01 -4.32
CA GLU A 52 10.80 8.02 -3.09
C GLU A 52 10.20 9.03 -2.08
N VAL A 53 10.40 8.74 -0.80
CA VAL A 53 9.97 9.56 0.35
C VAL A 53 11.11 9.57 1.35
N GLU A 54 11.35 10.72 1.98
CA GLU A 54 12.47 10.88 2.91
C GLU A 54 12.10 10.49 4.35
N SER A 55 10.80 10.36 4.65
CA SER A 55 10.34 10.02 6.00
C SER A 55 9.04 9.21 6.05
N VAL A 56 8.88 8.46 7.15
CA VAL A 56 7.64 7.71 7.45
C VAL A 56 6.45 8.65 7.64
N LYS A 57 6.68 9.87 8.16
CA LYS A 57 5.65 10.90 8.32
C LYS A 57 5.09 11.36 6.97
N GLU A 58 5.98 11.64 6.03
CA GLU A 58 5.61 12.01 4.66
C GLU A 58 4.83 10.89 3.98
N PHE A 59 5.31 9.65 4.12
CA PHE A 59 4.63 8.48 3.58
C PHE A 59 3.20 8.34 4.14
N GLY A 60 3.01 8.56 5.44
CA GLY A 60 1.70 8.55 6.09
C GLY A 60 0.75 9.62 5.55
N ALA A 61 1.24 10.84 5.29
CA ALA A 61 0.45 11.91 4.70
C ALA A 61 -0.03 11.56 3.28
N ARG A 62 0.82 10.89 2.46
CA ARG A 62 0.41 10.39 1.14
C ARG A 62 -0.68 9.30 1.25
N MET A 63 -0.55 8.37 2.21
CA MET A 63 -1.55 7.31 2.44
C MET A 63 -2.91 7.86 2.87
N GLU A 64 -2.90 8.93 3.65
CA GLU A 64 -4.10 9.69 4.00
C GLU A 64 -4.73 10.34 2.76
N GLY A 65 -3.93 10.99 1.90
CA GLY A 65 -4.39 11.51 0.62
C GLY A 65 -5.00 10.45 -0.31
N PHE A 66 -4.55 9.19 -0.22
CA PHE A 66 -5.11 8.06 -0.96
C PHE A 66 -6.35 7.42 -0.32
N GLY A 67 -6.77 7.88 0.87
CA GLY A 67 -7.93 7.36 1.59
C GLY A 67 -7.71 5.99 2.24
N VAL A 68 -6.48 5.62 2.56
CA VAL A 68 -6.11 4.31 3.15
C VAL A 68 -5.35 4.45 4.48
N ARG A 69 -5.64 5.52 5.23
CA ARG A 69 -4.92 5.87 6.46
C ARG A 69 -5.02 4.79 7.53
N GLY A 70 -6.20 4.23 7.75
CA GLY A 70 -6.46 3.20 8.75
C GLY A 70 -5.74 1.89 8.43
N TRP A 71 -5.83 1.41 7.18
CA TRP A 71 -5.03 0.27 6.71
C TRP A 71 -3.53 0.48 6.94
N TRP A 72 -3.01 1.66 6.58
CA TRP A 72 -1.60 1.98 6.78
C TRP A 72 -1.22 2.00 8.28
N ARG A 73 -2.03 2.64 9.14
CA ARG A 73 -1.76 2.68 10.59
C ARG A 73 -1.77 1.30 11.24
N LYS A 74 -2.67 0.41 10.81
CA LYS A 74 -2.68 -1.00 11.25
C LYS A 74 -1.41 -1.72 10.80
N GLY A 75 -1.00 -1.57 9.54
CA GLY A 75 0.24 -2.15 9.03
C GLY A 75 1.50 -1.68 9.77
N MET A 76 1.55 -0.41 10.15
CA MET A 76 2.66 0.18 10.91
C MET A 76 2.64 -0.12 12.41
N GLY A 77 1.62 -0.83 12.92
CA GLY A 77 1.48 -1.13 14.34
C GLY A 77 1.07 0.07 15.22
N TYR A 78 0.54 1.15 14.63
CA TYR A 78 0.02 2.30 15.37
C TYR A 78 -1.38 2.07 15.96
N VAL A 79 -2.03 0.99 15.53
CA VAL A 79 -3.34 0.54 15.98
C VAL A 79 -3.27 -0.99 16.09
N ALA A 80 -3.92 -1.58 17.09
CA ALA A 80 -4.03 -3.02 17.22
C ALA A 80 -4.83 -3.62 16.05
N ASP A 81 -4.46 -4.83 15.60
CA ASP A 81 -5.37 -5.66 14.81
C ASP A 81 -6.43 -6.20 15.81
N GLU A 82 -7.70 -5.82 15.61
CA GLU A 82 -8.85 -6.52 16.21
C GLU A 82 -9.09 -7.85 15.49
#